data_AF-J8D1Y6-F1
#
_entry.id   AF-J8D1Y6-F1
#
_cell.length_a   1.000
_cell.length_b   1.000
_cell.length_c   1.000
_cell.angle_alpha   90.00
_cell.angle_beta   90.00
_cell.angle_gamma   90.00
#
_symmetry.space_group_name_H-M   'P 1'
#
loop_
_entity.id
_entity.type
_entity.pdbx_description
1 polymer ?
#
loop_
_entity_poly.entity_id
_entity_poly.type
_entity_poly.pdbx_seq_one_letter_code
_entity_poly.pdbx_strand_id
1 'polypeptide(L)' 'MLRNIELIVDAKANLGEGPCWDEKKQLLYWVDIIEKKLWLYNPVKKTNRAITLD' A
#
# COMPACT_ATOMS: atom_id res chain seq x y z
N MET A 1 24.23 -11.70 3.15
CA MET A 1 23.02 -11.23 2.45
C MET A 1 22.92 -9.72 2.63
N LEU A 2 23.08 -8.95 1.56
CA LEU A 2 22.81 -7.51 1.59
C LEU A 2 21.29 -7.32 1.58
N ARG A 3 20.76 -6.55 2.52
CA ARG A 3 19.36 -6.13 2.50
C ARG A 3 19.25 -4.94 1.57
N ASN A 4 18.49 -5.07 0.48
CA ASN A 4 18.17 -3.96 -0.40
C ASN A 4 16.88 -3.28 0.08
N ILE A 5 16.85 -1.95 0.07
CA ILE A 5 15.68 -1.16 0.44
C ILE A 5 15.29 -0.37 -0.81
N GLU A 6 14.03 -0.51 -1.25
CA GLU A 6 13.51 0.21 -2.42
C GLU A 6 12.22 0.94 -2.08
N LEU A 7 12.02 2.09 -2.72
CA LEU A 7 10.74 2.79 -2.71
C LEU A 7 9.83 2.19 -3.79
N ILE A 8 8.91 1.31 -3.37
CA ILE A 8 7.96 0.65 -4.29
C ILE A 8 6.79 1.54 -4.70
N VAL A 9 6.42 2.52 -3.85
CA VAL A 9 5.30 3.42 -4.03
C VAL A 9 5.62 4.74 -3.33
N ASP A 10 5.67 5.84 -4.08
CA ASP A 10 5.75 7.19 -3.52
C ASP A 10 4.33 7.74 -3.29
N ALA A 11 3.62 7.19 -2.31
CA ALA A 11 2.19 7.46 -2.12
C ALA A 11 1.86 8.88 -1.61
N LYS A 12 2.87 9.59 -1.09
CA LYS A 12 2.69 10.90 -0.41
C LYS A 12 1.56 10.90 0.62
N ALA A 13 1.41 9.79 1.35
CA ALA A 13 0.41 9.66 2.42
C ALA A 13 0.72 10.60 3.58
N ASN A 14 -0.33 11.11 4.24
CA ASN A 14 -0.20 11.89 5.46
C ASN A 14 0.22 10.98 6.62
N LEU A 15 -0.48 9.85 6.78
CA LEU A 15 -0.09 8.78 7.69
C LEU A 15 -0.37 7.40 7.08
N GLY A 16 0.65 6.73 6.53
CA GLY A 16 0.53 5.36 6.05
C GLY A 16 0.63 4.35 7.20
N GLU A 17 -0.42 3.54 7.40
CA GLU A 17 -0.49 2.58 8.50
C GLU A 17 -1.27 1.30 8.15
N GLY A 18 -1.24 0.33 9.07
CA GLY A 18 -1.98 -0.93 8.95
C GLY A 18 -1.63 -1.81 7.74
N PRO A 19 -0.35 -2.05 7.40
CA PRO A 19 0.01 -2.94 6.30
C PRO A 19 -0.49 -4.36 6.56
N CYS A 20 -1.27 -4.90 5.63
CA CYS A 20 -1.85 -6.23 5.70
C CYS A 20 -1.73 -6.94 4.35
N TRP A 21 -1.08 -8.10 4.34
CA TRP A 21 -0.91 -8.91 3.13
C TRP A 21 -2.05 -9.91 2.98
N ASP A 22 -2.77 -9.85 1.86
CA ASP A 22 -3.70 -10.88 1.43
C ASP A 22 -2.97 -11.85 0.49
N GLU A 23 -2.58 -13.01 1.02
CA GLU A 23 -1.88 -14.05 0.27
C GLU A 23 -2.70 -14.58 -0.91
N LYS A 24 -4.01 -14.73 -0.76
CA LYS A 24 -4.86 -15.29 -1.81
C LYS A 24 -4.97 -14.34 -3.01
N LYS A 25 -5.04 -13.03 -2.73
CA LYS A 25 -5.13 -12.00 -3.79
C LYS A 25 -3.77 -11.47 -4.24
N GLN A 26 -2.69 -11.76 -3.51
CA GLN A 26 -1.37 -11.18 -3.71
C GLN A 26 -1.42 -9.64 -3.71
N LEU A 27 -2.09 -9.09 -2.69
CA LEU A 27 -2.26 -7.65 -2.51
C LEU A 27 -1.82 -7.22 -1.11
N LEU A 28 -1.09 -6.12 -1.05
CA LEU A 28 -0.81 -5.41 0.19
C LEU A 28 -1.86 -4.30 0.37
N TYR A 29 -2.66 -4.43 1.43
CA TYR A 29 -3.59 -3.41 1.89
C TYR A 29 -2.92 -2.55 2.93
N TRP A 30 -3.21 -1.25 2.94
CA TRP A 30 -2.81 -0.32 3.98
C TRP A 30 -3.70 0.92 3.91
N VAL A 31 -3.72 1.76 4.94
CA VAL A 31 -4.60 2.94 4.97
C VAL A 31 -3.80 4.23 5.11
N ASP A 32 -4.36 5.30 4.57
CA ASP A 32 -4.09 6.66 5.04
C ASP A 32 -5.33 7.13 5.79
N ILE A 33 -5.30 7.02 7.12
CA ILE A 33 -6.50 7.23 7.95
C ILE A 33 -6.93 8.70 7.98
N ILE A 34 -5.96 9.62 7.92
CA ILE A 34 -6.22 11.07 7.93
C ILE A 34 -6.94 11.47 6.64
N GLU A 35 -6.52 10.90 5.51
CA GLU A 35 -7.09 11.17 4.20
C GLU A 35 -8.28 10.25 3.85
N LYS A 36 -8.72 9.38 4.78
CA LYS A 36 -9.78 8.39 4.58
C LYS A 36 -9.58 7.51 3.32
N LYS A 37 -8.35 7.05 3.07
CA LYS A 37 -8.01 6.22 1.89
C LYS A 37 -7.62 4.81 2.29
N LEU A 38 -8.19 3.82 1.60
CA LEU A 38 -7.71 2.45 1.58
C LEU A 38 -6.84 2.23 0.33
N TRP A 39 -5.59 1.86 0.53
CA TRP A 39 -4.65 1.54 -0.53
C TRP A 39 -4.54 0.04 -0.76
N LEU A 40 -4.35 -0.33 -2.03
CA LEU A 40 -4.19 -1.71 -2.48
C LEU A 40 -3.03 -1.76 -3.47
N TYR A 41 -1.90 -2.31 -3.03
CA TYR A 41 -0.71 -2.47 -3.83
C TYR A 41 -0.59 -3.91 -4.35
N ASN A 42 -0.34 -4.05 -5.65
CA ASN A 42 -0.03 -5.33 -6.29
C ASN A 42 1.45 -5.33 -6.72
N PRO A 43 2.32 -6.15 -6.10
CA PRO A 43 3.75 -6.16 -6.42
C PRO A 43 4.05 -6.75 -7.80
N VAL A 44 3.25 -7.71 -8.28
CA VAL A 44 3.46 -8.36 -9.59
C VAL A 44 3.17 -7.39 -10.73
N LYS A 45 2.07 -6.64 -10.62
CA LYS A 45 1.66 -5.64 -11.62
C LYS A 45 2.29 -4.27 -11.39
N LYS A 46 2.96 -4.07 -10.24
CA LYS A 46 3.49 -2.78 -9.77
C LYS A 46 2.44 -1.66 -9.79
N THR A 47 1.20 -1.98 -9.43
CA THR A 47 0.10 -1.01 -9.38
C THR A 47 -0.27 -0.70 -7.95
N ASN A 48 -0.49 0.59 -7.65
CA ASN A 48 -1.03 1.05 -6.38
C ASN A 48 -2.34 1.81 -6.64
N ARG A 49 -3.45 1.32 -6.09
CA ARG A 49 -4.77 1.96 -6.23
C ARG A 49 -5.29 2.39 -4.87
N ALA A 50 -6.02 3.50 -4.83
CA ALA A 50 -6.72 3.98 -3.64
C ALA A 50 -8.23 3.84 -3.82
N ILE A 51 -8.92 3.60 -2.72
CA ILE A 51 -10.35 3.80 -2.56
C ILE A 51 -10.52 4.90 -1.51
N THR A 52 -11.13 6.01 -1.89
CA THR A 52 -11.49 7.08 -0.95
C THR A 52 -12.81 6.73 -0.29
N LEU A 53 -12.90 6.94 1.03
CA LEU A 53 -14.09 6.72 1.84
C LEU A 53 -14.64 8.08 2.28
N ASP A 54 -15.94 8.30 2.10
CA ASP A 54 -16.64 9.53 2.49
C ASP A 54 -17.02 9.53 3.99
#